data_AF-A0A9D2TFX9-F1
#
_entry.id   AF-A0A9D2TFX9-F1
#
_cell.length_a   1.000
_cell.length_b   1.000
_cell.length_c   1.000
_cell.angle_alpha   90.00
_cell.angle_beta   90.00
_cell.angle_gamma   90.00
#
_symmetry.space_group_name_H-M   'P 1'
#
loop_
_entity.id
_entity.type
_entity.pdbx_description
1 polymer ?
#
loop_
_entity_poly.entity_id
_entity_poly.type
_entity_poly.pdbx_seq_one_letter_code
_entity_poly.pdbx_strand_id
1 'polypeptide(L)' 'MGEIPERTRLLRNLKDAGCDEAMIQKYLRLQEEGKRQEQFRLLSLHRASLLEQVHASQNMIDCLDYLIYTMKCER' A
#
# COMPACT_ATOMS: atom_id res chain seq x y z
N MET A 1 -28.44 -10.43 -6.01
CA MET A 1 -27.05 -9.95 -5.87
C MET A 1 -26.32 -10.35 -7.14
N GLY A 2 -25.98 -9.39 -8.01
CA GLY A 2 -25.22 -9.69 -9.22
C GLY A 2 -23.79 -10.08 -8.85
N GLU A 3 -23.31 -11.22 -9.31
CA GLU A 3 -21.92 -11.60 -9.11
C GLU A 3 -21.01 -10.59 -9.80
N ILE A 4 -20.16 -9.92 -9.01
CA ILE A 4 -19.13 -9.05 -9.57
C ILE A 4 -18.12 -9.95 -10.30
N PRO A 5 -17.79 -9.69 -11.58
CA PRO A 5 -16.81 -10.48 -12.34
C PRO A 5 -15.45 -10.51 -11.63
N GLU A 6 -14.75 -11.65 -11.69
CA GLU A 6 -13.46 -11.86 -11.01
C GLU A 6 -12.42 -10.79 -11.37
N ARG A 7 -12.34 -10.39 -12.64
CA ARG A 7 -11.45 -9.32 -13.10
C ARG A 7 -11.77 -7.98 -12.44
N THR A 8 -13.04 -7.67 -12.26
CA THR A 8 -13.48 -6.43 -11.58
C THR A 8 -13.12 -6.46 -10.10
N ARG A 9 -13.27 -7.62 -9.43
CA ARG A 9 -12.85 -7.78 -8.03
C ARG A 9 -11.34 -7.62 -7.88
N LEU A 10 -10.57 -8.23 -8.79
CA LEU A 10 -9.11 -8.11 -8.79
C LEU A 10 -8.66 -6.65 -8.93
N LEU A 11 -9.19 -5.92 -9.93
CA LEU A 11 -8.85 -4.51 -10.13
C LEU A 11 -9.20 -3.66 -8.92
N ARG A 12 -10.37 -3.90 -8.31
CA ARG A 12 -10.75 -3.23 -7.07
C ARG A 12 -9.77 -3.54 -5.95
N ASN A 13 -9.42 -4.80 -5.73
CA ASN A 13 -8.49 -5.18 -4.67
C ASN A 13 -7.12 -4.53 -4.84
N LEU A 14 -6.61 -4.42 -6.08
CA LEU A 14 -5.36 -3.74 -6.35
C LEU A 14 -5.46 -2.24 -6.04
N LYS A 15 -6.55 -1.58 -6.43
CA LYS A 15 -6.80 -0.17 -6.11
C LYS A 15 -6.95 0.07 -4.61
N ASP A 16 -7.74 -0.76 -3.94
CA ASP A 16 -7.99 -0.68 -2.49
C ASP A 16 -6.70 -0.95 -1.69
N ALA A 17 -5.75 -1.71 -2.25
CA ALA A 17 -4.40 -1.90 -1.70
C ALA A 17 -3.43 -0.74 -2.00
N GLY A 18 -3.91 0.34 -2.63
CA GLY A 18 -3.09 1.50 -2.98
C GLY A 18 -2.13 1.25 -4.14
N CYS A 19 -2.36 0.24 -4.98
CA CYS A 19 -1.58 0.06 -6.20
C CYS A 19 -1.97 1.16 -7.19
N ASP A 20 -0.98 1.91 -7.67
CA ASP A 20 -1.19 2.92 -8.72
C ASP A 20 -1.49 2.29 -10.08
N GLU A 21 -1.87 3.12 -11.05
CA GLU A 21 -2.22 2.65 -12.40
C GLU A 21 -1.03 1.94 -13.08
N ALA A 22 0.20 2.41 -12.85
CA ALA A 22 1.40 1.80 -13.44
C ALA A 22 1.64 0.38 -12.90
N MET A 23 1.50 0.19 -11.59
CA MET A 23 1.62 -1.10 -10.92
C MET A 23 0.49 -2.04 -11.35
N ILE A 24 -0.74 -1.56 -11.46
CA ILE A 24 -1.88 -2.35 -11.96
C ILE A 24 -1.61 -2.82 -13.39
N GLN A 25 -1.17 -1.93 -14.27
CA GLN A 25 -0.84 -2.30 -15.66
C GLN A 25 0.29 -3.35 -15.71
N LYS A 26 1.33 -3.20 -14.87
CA LYS A 26 2.42 -4.18 -14.77
C LYS A 26 1.91 -5.53 -14.26
N TYR A 27 1.06 -5.53 -13.23
CA TYR A 27 0.45 -6.74 -12.69
C TYR A 27 -0.36 -7.50 -13.74
N LEU A 28 -1.15 -6.79 -14.54
CA LEU A 28 -1.98 -7.38 -15.60
C LEU A 28 -1.13 -7.98 -16.71
N ARG A 29 -0.07 -7.31 -17.16
CA ARG A 29 0.87 -7.89 -18.15
C ARG A 29 1.52 -9.17 -17.65
N LEU A 30 1.98 -9.17 -16.40
CA LEU A 30 2.55 -10.38 -15.78
C LEU A 30 1.52 -11.51 -15.66
N GLN A 31 0.23 -11.17 -15.52
CA GLN A 31 -0.86 -12.15 -15.52
C GLN A 31 -1.03 -12.81 -16.88
N GLU A 32 -1.04 -12.00 -17.95
CA GLU A 32 -1.15 -12.47 -19.35
C GLU A 32 0.04 -13.35 -19.73
N GLU A 33 1.24 -13.03 -19.23
CA GLU A 33 2.47 -13.80 -19.43
C GLU A 33 2.57 -15.04 -18.51
N GLY A 34 1.60 -15.29 -17.63
CA GLY A 34 1.62 -16.41 -16.68
C GLY A 34 2.70 -16.31 -15.58
N LYS A 35 3.32 -15.14 -15.41
CA LYS A 35 4.45 -14.91 -14.48
C LYS A 35 3.98 -14.65 -13.05
N ARG A 36 3.34 -15.63 -12.42
CA ARG A 36 2.82 -15.51 -11.05
C ARG A 36 3.88 -15.10 -10.02
N GLN A 37 5.10 -15.62 -10.09
CA GLN A 37 6.15 -15.27 -9.11
C GLN A 37 6.50 -13.78 -9.17
N GLU A 38 6.56 -13.20 -10.37
CA GLU A 38 6.81 -11.77 -10.53
C GLU A 38 5.63 -10.91 -10.05
N GLN A 39 4.39 -11.41 -10.19
CA GLN A 39 3.22 -10.76 -9.59
C GLN A 39 3.33 -10.71 -8.05
N PHE A 40 3.69 -11.83 -7.42
CA PHE A 40 3.90 -11.87 -5.97
C PHE A 40 5.04 -10.96 -5.53
N ARG A 41 6.14 -10.94 -6.28
CA ARG A 41 7.27 -10.05 -6.01
C ARG A 41 6.85 -8.59 -6.10
N LEU A 42 6.09 -8.21 -7.13
CA LEU A 42 5.57 -6.85 -7.31
C LEU A 42 4.72 -6.42 -6.10
N LEU A 43 3.78 -7.25 -5.67
CA LEU A 43 2.94 -6.97 -4.50
C LEU A 43 3.73 -6.92 -3.19
N SER A 44 4.75 -7.77 -3.04
CA SER A 44 5.60 -7.79 -1.84
C SER A 44 6.43 -6.52 -1.71
N LEU A 45 6.95 -6.01 -2.83
CA LEU A 45 7.65 -4.72 -2.86
C LEU A 45 6.71 -3.56 -2.52
N HIS A 46 5.48 -3.57 -3.05
CA HIS A 46 4.47 -2.58 -2.68
C HIS A 46 4.20 -2.56 -1.18
N ARG A 47 3.99 -3.74 -0.60
CA ARG A 47 3.77 -3.91 0.84
C ARG A 47 4.94 -3.36 1.65
N ALA A 48 6.18 -3.59 1.22
CA ALA A 48 7.37 -3.05 1.89
C ALA A 48 7.37 -1.51 1.87
N SER A 49 7.07 -0.88 0.74
CA SER A 49 6.98 0.58 0.63
C SER A 49 5.88 1.17 1.51
N LEU A 50 4.71 0.53 1.57
CA LEU A 50 3.63 0.96 2.48
C LEU A 50 4.07 0.89 3.94
N LEU A 51 4.78 -0.18 4.32
CA LEU A 51 5.29 -0.34 5.68
C LEU A 51 6.33 0.73 6.03
N GLU A 52 7.21 1.08 5.09
CA GLU A 52 8.16 2.19 5.26
C GLU A 52 7.46 3.53 5.46
N GLN A 53 6.39 3.80 4.69
CA GLN A 53 5.58 5.02 4.86
C GLN A 53 4.89 5.07 6.23
N VAL A 54 4.39 3.93 6.73
CA VAL A 54 3.81 3.84 8.06
C VAL A 54 4.87 4.12 9.13
N HIS A 55 6.04 3.51 9.04
CA HIS A 55 7.13 3.75 10.00
C HIS A 55 7.61 5.21 9.97
N ALA A 56 7.75 5.81 8.78
CA ALA A 56 8.10 7.21 8.64
C ALA A 56 7.05 8.12 9.29
N SER A 57 5.77 7.86 9.03
CA SER A 57 4.65 8.62 9.60
C SER A 57 4.61 8.48 11.13
N GLN A 58 4.83 7.28 11.65
CA GLN A 58 4.89 7.04 13.10
C GLN A 58 6.01 7.83 13.75
N ASN A 59 7.22 7.83 13.18
CA ASN A 59 8.34 8.62 13.70
C ASN A 59 8.03 10.12 13.75
N MET A 60 7.31 10.63 12.74
CA MET A 60 6.88 12.04 12.72
C MET A 60 5.87 12.33 13.83
N ILE A 61 4.91 11.42 14.06
CA ILE A 61 3.91 11.53 15.13
C ILE A 61 4.61 11.51 16.49
N ASP A 62 5.55 10.58 16.72
CA ASP A 62 6.27 10.47 17.99
C ASP A 62 7.04 11.76 18.31
N CYS A 63 7.70 12.36 17.32
CA CYS A 63 8.36 13.66 17.47
C CYS A 63 7.37 14.77 17.84
N LEU A 64 6.20 14.78 17.18
CA LEU A 64 5.16 15.78 17.42
C LEU A 64 4.54 15.64 18.82
N ASP A 65 4.26 14.40 19.24
CA ASP A 65 3.73 14.10 20.57
C ASP A 65 4.69 14.51 21.67
N TYR A 66 6.00 14.28 21.47
CA TYR A 66 7.03 14.74 22.39
C TYR A 66 7.06 16.28 22.51
N LEU A 67 6.98 16.98 21.37
CA LEU A 67 6.92 18.45 21.36
C LEU A 67 5.69 18.95 22.12
N ILE A 68 4.52 18.39 21.84
CA ILE A 68 3.26 18.75 22.51
C ILE A 68 3.34 18.48 24.02
N TYR A 69 3.91 17.35 24.42
CA TYR A 69 4.11 17.01 25.84
C TYR A 69 5.00 18.05 26.53
N THR A 70 6.13 18.41 25.91
CA THR A 70 7.06 19.41 26.45
C THR A 70 6.36 20.76 26.65
N MET A 71 5.62 21.24 25.64
CA MET A 71 4.86 22.50 25.73
C MET A 71 3.78 22.48 26.82
N LYS A 72 3.19 21.32 27.12
CA LYS A 72 2.20 21.17 28.20
C LYS A 72 2.82 21.14 29.59
N CYS A 73 4.08 20.71 29.69
CA CYS A 73 4.82 20.59 30.95
C CYS A 73 5.63 21.84 31.30
N GLU A 74 5.97 22.69 30.33
CA GLU A 74 6.53 24.02 30.58
C GLU A 74 5.45 24.92 31.22
N ARG A 75 5.63 25.21 32.51
CA ARG A 75 4.89 26.22 33.29
C ARG A 75 5.65 27.52 33.33
#